data_AF-A0AAE0NP88-F1
#
_entry.id   AF-A0AAE0NP88-F1
#
_cell.length_a   1.000
_cell.length_b   1.000
_cell.length_c   1.000
_cell.angle_alpha   90.00
_cell.angle_beta   90.00
_cell.angle_gamma   90.00
#
_symmetry.space_group_name_H-M   'P 1'
#
loop_
_entity.id
_entity.type
_entity.pdbx_description
1 polymer ?
#
loop_
_entity_poly.entity_id
_entity_poly.type
_entity_poly.pdbx_seq_one_letter_code
_entity_poly.pdbx_strand_id
1 'polypeptide(L)'
;MRSIIWSASVLLLPSAALAGVVAVGGDWRSKVNVQRNGFYPLDVVDQLEEATMTKVDEYMTKKIAAGKNNGCTLEKAGVRREWGDMTIEQRSDFINATLCLMKAPSKAPKDQFPGARSRYDDFMAYHLTNAGTLHDTIGLFPAHKYFLLAYENALRNECGYKGYHPYMNYDRYTKDPTKSALFNGNATSMGGNGAPDPKYTGLRTSAGTIKSAGGGGCVTEGPFKDYMATVGPGSPVMENVPKNPLSSGGGYNPRCMRRDVNANAALGATADRSYNLITKSKDINSFYNTLLTPPQNRTDPYNWGIHTSGHYIAGGDPGGDPMVSPGDPIFYFHHAMLDRLWWIWQMQDPDTRVNAQVSLGGSGASRKLDLKWLATDVFPVLEAHDGLGGHGGAFCHVYV
;
A
#
# COMPACT_ATOMS: atom_id res chain seq x y z
N MET A 1 50.25 -52.14 -19.36
CA MET A 1 49.15 -51.45 -18.63
C MET A 1 48.97 -50.09 -19.27
N ARG A 2 47.81 -49.88 -19.90
CA ARG A 2 47.45 -48.66 -20.64
C ARG A 2 46.81 -47.70 -19.66
N SER A 3 47.35 -46.49 -19.50
CA SER A 3 46.67 -45.41 -18.77
C SER A 3 45.88 -44.56 -19.76
N ILE A 4 44.61 -44.41 -19.45
CA ILE A 4 43.56 -43.77 -20.25
C ILE A 4 43.49 -42.27 -19.89
N ILE A 5 43.36 -41.46 -20.94
CA ILE A 5 43.11 -40.02 -21.03
C ILE A 5 41.81 -39.63 -20.31
N TRP A 6 41.72 -38.45 -19.69
CA TRP A 6 40.55 -37.55 -19.82
C TRP A 6 40.95 -36.09 -19.61
N SER A 7 40.93 -35.32 -20.70
CA SER A 7 40.96 -33.86 -20.72
C SER A 7 39.61 -33.32 -20.26
N ALA A 8 39.60 -32.44 -19.26
CA ALA A 8 38.40 -31.77 -18.80
C ALA A 8 38.07 -30.59 -19.74
N SER A 9 37.13 -30.80 -20.66
CA SER A 9 36.49 -29.72 -21.41
C SER A 9 35.48 -29.02 -20.51
N VAL A 10 35.74 -27.75 -20.20
CA VAL A 10 34.77 -26.85 -19.55
C VAL A 10 33.65 -26.56 -20.55
N LEU A 11 32.51 -27.20 -20.36
CA LEU A 11 31.25 -26.85 -21.03
C LEU A 11 30.71 -25.57 -20.39
N LEU A 12 30.96 -24.44 -21.05
CA LEU A 12 30.19 -23.20 -20.86
C LEU A 12 28.76 -23.46 -21.33
N LEU A 13 27.85 -23.71 -20.38
CA LEU A 13 26.41 -23.68 -20.64
C LEU A 13 26.00 -22.21 -20.84
N PRO A 14 25.40 -21.83 -21.97
CA PRO A 14 24.83 -20.49 -22.10
C PRO A 14 23.60 -20.42 -21.20
N SER A 15 23.63 -19.48 -20.27
CA SER A 15 22.48 -19.05 -19.46
C SER A 15 21.34 -18.67 -20.40
N ALA A 16 20.33 -19.54 -20.48
CA ALA A 16 19.09 -19.27 -21.16
C ALA A 16 18.35 -18.16 -20.40
N ALA A 17 18.37 -16.96 -20.94
CA ALA A 17 17.46 -15.89 -20.57
C ALA A 17 16.04 -16.35 -20.96
N LEU A 18 15.26 -16.81 -19.97
CA LEU A 18 13.82 -16.99 -20.12
C LEU A 18 13.14 -15.62 -20.06
N ALA A 19 13.25 -14.87 -21.15
CA ALA A 19 12.35 -13.76 -21.44
C ALA A 19 11.05 -14.37 -22.02
N GLY A 20 10.17 -14.83 -21.14
CA GLY A 20 8.81 -15.18 -21.51
C GLY A 20 7.95 -13.92 -21.61
N VAL A 21 8.08 -13.17 -22.71
CA VAL A 21 7.12 -12.12 -23.06
C VAL A 21 5.93 -12.81 -23.73
N VAL A 22 4.79 -12.81 -23.05
CA VAL A 22 3.51 -13.12 -23.70
C VAL A 22 3.20 -11.91 -24.60
N ALA A 23 3.34 -12.11 -25.91
CA ALA A 23 2.99 -11.11 -26.90
C ALA A 23 1.47 -10.86 -26.87
N VAL A 24 1.07 -9.72 -26.33
CA VAL A 24 -0.25 -9.13 -26.56
C VAL A 24 -0.12 -8.28 -27.83
N GLY A 25 -0.99 -8.54 -28.82
CA GLY A 25 -0.92 -7.91 -30.13
C GLY A 25 -0.89 -6.37 -30.06
N GLY A 26 0.09 -5.80 -30.76
CA GLY A 26 0.34 -4.36 -30.88
C GLY A 26 1.81 -4.04 -30.62
N ASP A 27 2.41 -3.22 -31.48
CA ASP A 27 3.82 -2.80 -31.47
C ASP A 27 4.20 -1.88 -30.28
N TRP A 28 3.46 -1.97 -29.17
CA TRP A 28 3.61 -1.09 -28.02
C TRP A 28 4.91 -1.39 -27.27
N ARG A 29 5.71 -0.35 -27.07
CA ARG A 29 6.95 -0.41 -26.27
C ARG A 29 6.74 0.36 -24.99
N SER A 30 7.11 -0.26 -23.86
CA SER A 30 7.02 0.40 -22.56
C SER A 30 7.82 1.69 -22.53
N LYS A 31 7.13 2.77 -22.17
CA LYS A 31 7.72 4.09 -21.89
C LYS A 31 8.14 4.24 -20.42
N VAL A 32 7.87 3.22 -19.62
CA VAL A 32 8.16 3.17 -18.18
C VAL A 32 9.21 2.10 -17.91
N ASN A 33 10.09 2.35 -16.95
CA ASN A 33 11.11 1.38 -16.55
C ASN A 33 10.47 0.23 -15.75
N VAL A 34 10.26 -0.91 -16.38
CA VAL A 34 9.79 -2.13 -15.71
C VAL A 34 11.01 -2.94 -15.26
N GLN A 35 11.24 -3.00 -13.96
CA GLN A 35 12.27 -3.80 -13.30
C GLN A 35 11.56 -4.74 -12.34
N ARG A 36 11.81 -6.04 -12.49
CA ARG A 36 11.27 -7.12 -11.65
C ARG A 36 12.43 -8.02 -11.19
N ASN A 37 12.32 -8.59 -9.99
CA ASN A 37 13.40 -9.37 -9.38
C ASN A 37 13.46 -10.84 -9.86
N GLY A 38 12.51 -11.27 -10.70
CA GLY A 38 12.40 -12.63 -11.24
C GLY A 38 12.04 -13.73 -10.21
N PHE A 39 12.03 -13.41 -8.91
CA PHE A 39 11.67 -14.34 -7.84
C PHE A 39 10.17 -14.61 -7.77
N TYR A 40 9.36 -13.65 -8.20
CA TYR A 40 7.91 -13.76 -8.27
C TYR A 40 7.47 -13.69 -9.73
N PRO A 41 6.83 -14.75 -10.28
CA PRO A 41 6.21 -14.67 -11.59
C PRO A 41 5.04 -13.68 -11.56
N LEU A 42 4.68 -13.14 -12.73
CA LEU A 42 3.51 -12.27 -12.88
C LEU A 42 2.24 -13.03 -12.54
N ASP A 43 1.48 -12.50 -11.59
CA ASP A 43 0.13 -12.99 -11.33
C ASP A 43 -0.88 -12.41 -12.34
N VAL A 44 -2.15 -12.80 -12.21
CA VAL A 44 -3.22 -12.37 -13.13
C VAL A 44 -3.51 -10.87 -13.08
N VAL A 45 -3.21 -10.19 -11.97
CA VAL A 45 -3.35 -8.73 -11.83
C VAL A 45 -2.16 -8.03 -12.49
N ASP A 46 -0.96 -8.55 -12.32
CA ASP A 46 0.25 -8.02 -12.99
C ASP A 46 0.11 -8.14 -14.51
N GLN A 47 -0.39 -9.29 -15.01
CA GLN A 47 -0.66 -9.48 -16.44
C GLN A 47 -1.75 -8.51 -16.95
N LEU A 48 -2.79 -8.28 -16.15
CA LEU A 48 -3.83 -7.31 -16.49
C LEU A 48 -3.28 -5.88 -16.53
N GLU A 49 -2.42 -5.50 -15.59
CA GLU A 49 -1.75 -4.20 -15.55
C GLU A 49 -0.88 -3.99 -16.79
N GLU A 50 -0.05 -4.97 -17.16
CA GLU A 50 0.77 -4.89 -18.39
C GLU A 50 -0.10 -4.71 -19.63
N ALA A 51 -1.19 -5.48 -19.76
CA ALA A 51 -2.13 -5.32 -20.87
C ALA A 51 -2.88 -3.97 -20.84
N THR A 52 -3.01 -3.34 -19.67
CA THR A 52 -3.68 -2.05 -19.49
C THR A 52 -2.82 -0.88 -19.99
N MET A 53 -1.49 -1.03 -20.01
CA MET A 53 -0.58 0.06 -20.35
C MET A 53 -0.76 0.65 -21.75
N THR A 54 -1.23 -0.13 -22.73
CA THR A 54 -1.60 0.40 -24.06
C THR A 54 -2.72 1.44 -23.95
N LYS A 55 -3.76 1.16 -23.14
CA LYS A 55 -4.86 2.11 -22.90
C LYS A 55 -4.39 3.34 -22.15
N VAL A 56 -3.45 3.16 -21.21
CA VAL A 56 -2.83 4.26 -20.48
C VAL A 56 -2.07 5.20 -21.43
N ASP A 57 -1.32 4.64 -22.38
CA ASP A 57 -0.57 5.43 -23.36
C ASP A 57 -1.50 6.19 -24.33
N GLU A 58 -2.58 5.54 -24.78
CA GLU A 58 -3.62 6.20 -25.58
C GLU A 58 -4.31 7.34 -24.80
N TYR A 59 -4.65 7.10 -23.53
CA TYR A 59 -5.23 8.12 -22.65
C TYR A 59 -4.29 9.30 -22.46
N MET A 60 -3.00 9.05 -22.23
CA MET A 60 -2.00 10.10 -22.11
C MET A 60 -1.81 10.88 -23.39
N THR A 61 -1.83 10.21 -24.54
CA THR A 61 -1.78 10.87 -25.85
C THR A 61 -2.95 11.83 -26.02
N LYS A 62 -4.17 11.40 -25.69
CA LYS A 62 -5.37 12.26 -25.70
C LYS A 62 -5.22 13.46 -24.76
N LYS A 63 -4.73 13.25 -23.52
CA LYS A 63 -4.55 14.33 -22.54
C LYS A 63 -3.50 15.35 -22.96
N ILE A 64 -2.39 14.90 -23.54
CA ILE A 64 -1.33 15.78 -24.06
C ILE A 64 -1.89 16.62 -25.21
N ALA A 65 -2.58 15.99 -26.17
CA ALA A 65 -3.20 16.71 -27.28
C ALA A 65 -4.24 17.75 -26.81
N ALA A 66 -4.94 17.47 -25.71
CA ALA A 66 -5.91 18.38 -25.10
C ALA A 66 -5.29 19.43 -24.17
N GLY A 67 -3.97 19.41 -23.92
CA GLY A 67 -3.30 20.30 -22.96
C GLY A 67 -3.73 20.09 -21.50
N LYS A 68 -4.25 18.90 -21.16
CA LYS A 68 -4.78 18.55 -19.82
C LYS A 68 -3.89 17.62 -19.01
N ASN A 69 -2.68 17.35 -19.49
CA ASN A 69 -1.74 16.47 -18.80
C ASN A 69 -0.94 17.17 -17.69
N ASN A 70 -1.04 18.50 -17.57
CA ASN A 70 -0.33 19.30 -16.57
C ASN A 70 1.18 18.96 -16.48
N GLY A 71 1.80 18.74 -17.63
CA GLY A 71 3.22 18.38 -17.72
C GLY A 71 3.56 16.91 -17.45
N CYS A 72 2.59 16.09 -17.02
CA CYS A 72 2.78 14.66 -16.82
C CYS A 72 2.90 13.92 -18.17
N THR A 73 3.85 13.00 -18.27
CA THR A 73 4.02 12.05 -19.40
C THR A 73 4.47 10.71 -18.85
N LEU A 74 4.34 9.62 -19.61
CA LEU A 74 4.76 8.29 -19.14
C LEU A 74 6.26 8.19 -18.90
N GLU A 75 7.07 8.94 -19.65
CA GLU A 75 8.53 9.00 -19.50
C GLU A 75 8.97 9.73 -18.22
N LYS A 76 8.11 10.62 -17.69
CA LYS A 76 8.38 11.42 -16.48
C LYS A 76 7.63 10.92 -15.25
N ALA A 77 6.60 10.09 -15.43
CA ALA A 77 5.79 9.59 -14.35
C ALA A 77 6.64 8.81 -13.35
N GLY A 78 6.36 9.03 -12.06
CA GLY A 78 6.91 8.24 -11.00
C GLY A 78 6.52 6.77 -11.11
N VAL A 79 7.45 5.87 -10.81
CA VAL A 79 7.22 4.43 -10.92
C VAL A 79 7.12 3.83 -9.52
N ARG A 80 5.91 3.45 -9.11
CA ARG A 80 5.64 2.73 -7.86
C ARG A 80 5.78 1.24 -8.10
N ARG A 81 6.66 0.58 -7.34
CA ARG A 81 7.04 -0.83 -7.52
C ARG A 81 6.58 -1.68 -6.36
N GLU A 82 6.38 -2.97 -6.63
CA GLU A 82 6.25 -3.95 -5.56
C GLU A 82 7.54 -3.99 -4.73
N TRP A 83 7.43 -4.03 -3.41
CA TRP A 83 8.57 -3.99 -2.49
C TRP A 83 9.63 -5.06 -2.78
N GLY A 84 9.17 -6.28 -3.07
CA GLY A 84 9.99 -7.40 -3.49
C GLY A 84 10.81 -7.07 -4.74
N ASP A 85 10.24 -6.35 -5.71
CA ASP A 85 10.92 -6.05 -6.98
C ASP A 85 12.00 -4.94 -6.87
N MET A 86 12.04 -4.21 -5.75
CA MET A 86 13.09 -3.23 -5.47
C MET A 86 14.42 -3.89 -5.09
N THR A 87 15.53 -3.22 -5.42
CA THR A 87 16.86 -3.63 -4.98
C THR A 87 17.03 -3.41 -3.47
N ILE A 88 18.02 -4.09 -2.88
CA ILE A 88 18.37 -3.95 -1.46
C ILE A 88 18.69 -2.49 -1.11
N GLU A 89 19.38 -1.77 -1.99
CA GLU A 89 19.73 -0.36 -1.81
C GLU A 89 18.48 0.53 -1.83
N GLN A 90 17.57 0.30 -2.77
CA GLN A 90 16.32 1.06 -2.87
C GLN A 90 15.43 0.85 -1.62
N ARG A 91 15.37 -0.38 -1.12
CA ARG A 91 14.65 -0.68 0.14
C ARG A 91 15.29 0.00 1.33
N SER A 92 16.62 -0.06 1.41
CA SER A 92 17.39 0.59 2.48
C SER A 92 17.18 2.11 2.49
N ASP A 93 17.16 2.75 1.31
CA ASP A 93 16.89 4.19 1.18
C ASP A 93 15.48 4.56 1.70
N PHE A 94 14.46 3.77 1.33
CA PHE A 94 13.09 3.97 1.83
C PHE A 94 12.98 3.80 3.35
N ILE A 95 13.62 2.76 3.90
CA ILE A 95 13.65 2.48 5.34
C ILE A 95 14.32 3.64 6.09
N ASN A 96 15.47 4.11 5.61
CA ASN A 96 16.20 5.21 6.23
C ASN A 96 15.37 6.49 6.25
N ALA A 97 14.66 6.80 5.15
CA ALA A 97 13.78 7.95 5.10
C ALA A 97 12.58 7.83 6.06
N THR A 98 11.99 6.63 6.19
CA THR A 98 10.91 6.38 7.15
C THR A 98 11.40 6.56 8.59
N LEU A 99 12.57 5.99 8.93
CA LEU A 99 13.21 6.16 10.24
C LEU A 99 13.58 7.61 10.53
N CYS A 100 13.94 8.38 9.50
CA CYS A 100 14.14 9.82 9.62
C CYS A 100 12.85 10.54 10.03
N LEU A 101 11.70 10.24 9.40
CA LEU A 101 10.40 10.83 9.81
C LEU A 101 9.99 10.43 11.24
N MET A 102 10.34 9.22 11.68
CA MET A 102 10.10 8.76 13.05
C MET A 102 10.99 9.48 14.09
N LYS A 103 12.05 10.18 13.67
CA LYS A 103 12.94 10.96 14.54
C LYS A 103 12.73 12.47 14.40
N ALA A 104 12.30 12.94 13.24
CA ALA A 104 12.07 14.35 12.96
C ALA A 104 10.95 14.91 13.86
N PRO A 105 11.01 16.16 14.33
CA PRO A 105 10.04 16.70 15.28
C PRO A 105 8.63 16.85 14.67
N SER A 106 7.61 16.50 15.46
CA SER A 106 6.20 16.67 15.11
C SER A 106 5.83 18.12 14.77
N LYS A 107 4.96 18.29 13.76
CA LYS A 107 4.29 19.54 13.35
C LYS A 107 2.78 19.52 13.66
N ALA A 108 2.24 18.44 14.22
CA ALA A 108 0.84 18.39 14.64
C ALA A 108 0.52 19.47 15.70
N PRO A 109 -0.73 19.97 15.76
CA PRO A 109 -1.13 20.94 16.77
C PRO A 109 -0.92 20.40 18.19
N LYS A 110 0.00 21.01 18.95
CA LYS A 110 0.43 20.52 20.27
C LYS A 110 -0.65 20.58 21.35
N ASP A 111 -1.62 21.47 21.18
CA ASP A 111 -2.81 21.59 22.00
C ASP A 111 -3.74 20.37 21.86
N GLN A 112 -3.79 19.78 20.66
CA GLN A 112 -4.62 18.61 20.36
C GLN A 112 -3.85 17.29 20.51
N PHE A 113 -2.57 17.27 20.13
CA PHE A 113 -1.71 16.09 20.14
C PHE A 113 -0.43 16.34 20.96
N PRO A 114 -0.53 16.64 22.27
CA PRO A 114 0.66 16.80 23.12
C PRO A 114 1.50 15.53 23.22
N GLY A 115 0.94 14.37 22.82
CA GLY A 115 1.62 13.09 22.72
C GLY A 115 2.42 12.86 21.45
N ALA A 116 2.15 13.58 20.35
CA ALA A 116 2.92 13.42 19.13
C ALA A 116 4.37 13.87 19.34
N ARG A 117 5.34 13.00 18.99
CA ARG A 117 6.77 13.27 19.17
C ARG A 117 7.49 13.43 17.84
N SER A 118 7.01 12.76 16.81
CA SER A 118 7.67 12.68 15.52
C SER A 118 6.82 13.20 14.35
N ARG A 119 7.45 13.49 13.22
CA ARG A 119 6.75 13.73 11.94
C ARG A 119 5.91 12.54 11.53
N TYR A 120 6.35 11.34 11.88
CA TYR A 120 5.59 10.12 11.64
C TYR A 120 4.31 10.05 12.49
N ASP A 121 4.37 10.49 13.75
CA ASP A 121 3.16 10.59 14.61
C ASP A 121 2.14 11.57 14.04
N ASP A 122 2.55 12.58 13.27
CA ASP A 122 1.62 13.54 12.67
C ASP A 122 0.64 12.88 11.70
N PHE A 123 1.10 11.87 10.95
CA PHE A 123 0.26 11.09 10.04
C PHE A 123 -0.76 10.26 10.81
N MET A 124 -0.32 9.63 11.91
CA MET A 124 -1.19 8.89 12.81
C MET A 124 -2.22 9.80 13.50
N ALA A 125 -1.81 10.99 13.97
CA ALA A 125 -2.68 11.99 14.59
C ALA A 125 -3.74 12.53 13.61
N TYR A 126 -3.34 12.78 12.36
CA TYR A 126 -4.27 13.23 11.33
C TYR A 126 -5.33 12.15 11.06
N HIS A 127 -4.89 10.90 10.90
CA HIS A 127 -5.77 9.79 10.61
C HIS A 127 -6.76 9.55 11.75
N LEU A 128 -6.29 9.57 13.00
CA LEU A 128 -7.12 9.46 14.20
C LEU A 128 -8.26 10.48 14.23
N THR A 129 -8.02 11.70 13.74
CA THR A 129 -9.01 12.79 13.80
C THR A 129 -9.92 12.84 12.59
N ASN A 130 -9.43 12.37 11.44
CA ASN A 130 -10.13 12.52 10.15
C ASN A 130 -10.54 11.17 9.56
N ALA A 131 -10.48 10.07 10.32
CA ALA A 131 -10.82 8.72 9.85
C ALA A 131 -12.20 8.65 9.17
N GLY A 132 -13.21 9.34 9.71
CA GLY A 132 -14.54 9.39 9.09
C GLY A 132 -14.53 10.00 7.68
N THR A 133 -13.76 11.06 7.46
CA THR A 133 -13.56 11.66 6.13
C THR A 133 -12.72 10.77 5.21
N LEU A 134 -11.71 10.11 5.77
CA LEU A 134 -10.83 9.21 5.03
C LEU A 134 -11.53 7.92 4.60
N HIS A 135 -12.57 7.47 5.29
CA HIS A 135 -13.23 6.18 5.04
C HIS A 135 -14.68 6.29 4.56
N ASP A 136 -15.19 7.50 4.33
CA ASP A 136 -16.48 7.67 3.70
C ASP A 136 -16.43 7.36 2.18
N THR A 137 -17.60 7.31 1.55
CA THR A 137 -17.75 6.93 0.14
C THR A 137 -17.00 7.86 -0.81
N ILE A 138 -16.83 9.14 -0.46
CA ILE A 138 -16.18 10.14 -1.32
C ILE A 138 -14.67 10.14 -1.09
N GLY A 139 -14.23 9.98 0.15
CA GLY A 139 -12.84 10.14 0.56
C GLY A 139 -11.98 8.88 0.39
N LEU A 140 -12.55 7.68 0.51
CA LEU A 140 -11.77 6.44 0.64
C LEU A 140 -10.58 6.32 -0.31
N PHE A 141 -10.80 6.47 -1.61
CA PHE A 141 -9.71 6.37 -2.58
C PHE A 141 -8.92 7.68 -2.73
N PRO A 142 -9.54 8.82 -3.08
CA PRO A 142 -8.79 10.04 -3.39
C PRO A 142 -8.09 10.65 -2.16
N ALA A 143 -8.70 10.59 -0.98
CA ALA A 143 -8.07 11.12 0.24
C ALA A 143 -6.87 10.25 0.67
N HIS A 144 -6.95 8.92 0.53
CA HIS A 144 -5.80 8.05 0.79
C HIS A 144 -4.71 8.18 -0.28
N LYS A 145 -5.05 8.40 -1.56
CA LYS A 145 -4.04 8.73 -2.59
C LYS A 145 -3.30 10.02 -2.25
N TYR A 146 -4.02 11.07 -1.80
CA TYR A 146 -3.37 12.29 -1.34
C TYR A 146 -2.56 12.08 -0.06
N PHE A 147 -3.03 11.24 0.87
CA PHE A 147 -2.29 10.87 2.08
C PHE A 147 -0.96 10.18 1.75
N LEU A 148 -0.95 9.26 0.76
CA LEU A 148 0.28 8.65 0.24
C LEU A 148 1.20 9.67 -0.41
N LEU A 149 0.67 10.62 -1.19
CA LEU A 149 1.47 11.69 -1.79
C LEU A 149 2.08 12.60 -0.71
N ALA A 150 1.34 12.94 0.34
CA ALA A 150 1.87 13.71 1.47
C ALA A 150 2.99 12.96 2.20
N TYR A 151 2.84 11.65 2.40
CA TYR A 151 3.87 10.80 2.99
C TYR A 151 5.10 10.70 2.09
N GLU A 152 4.91 10.45 0.80
CA GLU A 152 5.99 10.41 -0.19
C GLU A 152 6.75 11.76 -0.25
N ASN A 153 6.03 12.88 -0.27
CA ASN A 153 6.63 14.20 -0.23
C ASN A 153 7.41 14.44 1.08
N ALA A 154 6.91 13.99 2.23
CA ALA A 154 7.65 14.08 3.48
C ALA A 154 8.94 13.25 3.43
N LEU A 155 8.90 12.01 2.94
CA LEU A 155 10.08 11.17 2.75
C LEU A 155 11.13 11.84 1.85
N ARG A 156 10.68 12.43 0.74
CA ARG A 156 11.58 12.99 -0.29
C ARG A 156 12.13 14.35 0.09
N ASN A 157 11.28 15.25 0.58
CA ASN A 157 11.62 16.64 0.83
C ASN A 157 12.16 16.89 2.25
N GLU A 158 11.76 16.09 3.23
CA GLU A 158 12.24 16.22 4.62
C GLU A 158 13.35 15.23 4.96
N CYS A 159 13.37 14.05 4.31
CA CYS A 159 14.30 12.96 4.62
C CYS A 159 15.16 12.49 3.43
N GLY A 160 15.11 13.18 2.29
CA GLY A 160 16.03 12.98 1.18
C GLY A 160 15.79 11.76 0.30
N TYR A 161 14.71 11.00 0.52
CA TYR A 161 14.35 9.84 -0.31
C TYR A 161 14.27 10.23 -1.79
N LYS A 162 14.79 9.37 -2.69
CA LYS A 162 14.79 9.67 -4.14
C LYS A 162 13.79 8.84 -4.94
N GLY A 163 13.32 7.74 -4.37
CA GLY A 163 12.35 6.86 -5.03
C GLY A 163 10.91 7.36 -4.96
N TYR A 164 10.01 6.48 -5.37
CA TYR A 164 8.56 6.64 -5.28
C TYR A 164 8.00 5.56 -4.35
N HIS A 165 6.84 5.84 -3.77
CA HIS A 165 6.30 5.00 -2.72
C HIS A 165 5.98 3.56 -3.22
N PRO A 166 6.52 2.50 -2.59
CA PRO A 166 6.28 1.11 -2.99
C PRO A 166 4.91 0.57 -2.56
N TYR A 167 4.48 -0.53 -3.17
CA TYR A 167 3.27 -1.25 -2.79
C TYR A 167 3.57 -2.69 -2.35
N MET A 168 2.58 -3.34 -1.73
CA MET A 168 2.66 -4.73 -1.29
C MET A 168 1.70 -5.61 -2.09
N ASN A 169 2.20 -6.54 -2.89
CA ASN A 169 1.33 -7.48 -3.61
C ASN A 169 0.87 -8.59 -2.64
N TYR A 170 -0.43 -8.57 -2.31
CA TYR A 170 -1.01 -9.46 -1.30
C TYR A 170 -0.81 -10.95 -1.60
N ASP A 171 -0.81 -11.35 -2.88
CA ASP A 171 -0.72 -12.77 -3.26
C ASP A 171 0.62 -13.37 -2.83
N ARG A 172 1.70 -12.56 -2.83
CA ARG A 172 3.05 -12.94 -2.38
C ARG A 172 3.12 -13.28 -0.89
N TYR A 173 2.07 -12.98 -0.12
CA TYR A 173 1.98 -13.18 1.34
C TYR A 173 1.00 -14.30 1.74
N THR A 174 0.37 -14.97 0.77
CA THR A 174 -0.66 -16.00 1.03
C THR A 174 -0.10 -17.33 1.54
N LYS A 175 1.18 -17.63 1.23
CA LYS A 175 1.84 -18.90 1.61
C LYS A 175 2.62 -18.79 2.92
N ASP A 176 3.61 -17.90 2.95
CA ASP A 176 4.46 -17.68 4.13
C ASP A 176 4.89 -16.20 4.17
N PRO A 177 4.04 -15.32 4.72
CA PRO A 177 4.32 -13.89 4.75
C PRO A 177 5.57 -13.58 5.57
N THR A 178 5.89 -14.38 6.59
CA THR A 178 7.05 -14.18 7.46
C THR A 178 8.38 -14.37 6.76
N LYS A 179 8.42 -15.01 5.58
CA LYS A 179 9.62 -15.12 4.74
C LYS A 179 9.68 -14.11 3.61
N SER A 180 8.64 -13.29 3.46
CA SER A 180 8.58 -12.29 2.38
C SER A 180 9.60 -11.18 2.59
N ALA A 181 9.94 -10.48 1.50
CA ALA A 181 10.86 -9.35 1.56
C ALA A 181 10.39 -8.21 2.49
N LEU A 182 9.08 -8.12 2.73
CA LEU A 182 8.48 -7.07 3.56
C LEU A 182 8.52 -7.42 5.05
N PHE A 183 8.48 -8.69 5.42
CA PHE A 183 8.26 -9.15 6.81
C PHE A 183 9.30 -10.14 7.36
N ASN A 184 10.39 -10.41 6.64
CA ASN A 184 11.41 -11.37 7.09
C ASN A 184 12.34 -10.90 8.22
N GLY A 185 12.07 -9.75 8.83
CA GLY A 185 12.83 -9.24 9.98
C GLY A 185 14.26 -8.74 9.67
N ASN A 186 14.71 -8.82 8.41
CA ASN A 186 16.08 -8.42 8.07
C ASN A 186 16.24 -6.89 7.95
N ALA A 187 17.46 -6.41 7.72
CA ALA A 187 17.77 -4.98 7.65
C ALA A 187 17.06 -4.22 6.50
N THR A 188 16.50 -4.95 5.53
CA THR A 188 15.79 -4.42 4.36
C THR A 188 14.32 -4.82 4.32
N SER A 189 13.76 -5.23 5.46
CA SER A 189 12.32 -5.45 5.63
C SER A 189 11.71 -4.30 6.40
N MET A 190 10.38 -4.24 6.44
CA MET A 190 9.64 -3.30 7.28
C MET A 190 9.47 -3.82 8.70
N GLY A 191 10.46 -4.57 9.20
CA GLY A 191 10.40 -5.34 10.44
C GLY A 191 10.01 -6.80 10.22
N GLY A 192 9.63 -7.46 11.31
CA GLY A 192 9.22 -8.86 11.31
C GLY A 192 7.84 -9.08 11.91
N ASN A 193 7.59 -10.32 12.29
CA ASN A 193 6.45 -10.68 13.13
C ASN A 193 6.61 -10.12 14.55
N GLY A 194 5.50 -10.02 15.28
CA GLY A 194 5.53 -9.78 16.72
C GLY A 194 5.94 -11.04 17.48
N ALA A 195 6.48 -10.86 18.68
CA ALA A 195 6.68 -11.95 19.63
C ALA A 195 5.36 -12.71 19.85
N PRO A 196 5.37 -14.02 20.12
CA PRO A 196 4.14 -14.76 20.37
C PRO A 196 3.34 -14.19 21.55
N ASP A 197 2.05 -13.94 21.35
CA ASP A 197 1.09 -13.63 22.43
C ASP A 197 0.02 -14.73 22.51
N PRO A 198 0.11 -15.66 23.49
CA PRO A 198 -0.83 -16.77 23.59
C PRO A 198 -2.27 -16.33 23.92
N LYS A 199 -2.48 -15.08 24.34
CA LYS A 199 -3.83 -14.53 24.59
C LYS A 199 -4.47 -13.99 23.31
N TYR A 200 -3.68 -13.65 22.29
CA TYR A 200 -4.19 -13.12 21.04
C TYR A 200 -4.66 -14.25 20.12
N THR A 201 -5.98 -14.38 19.98
CA THR A 201 -6.60 -15.45 19.17
C THR A 201 -6.92 -15.04 17.72
N GLY A 202 -6.70 -13.77 17.38
CA GLY A 202 -6.98 -13.20 16.07
C GLY A 202 -8.06 -12.12 16.11
N LEU A 203 -8.58 -11.75 14.94
CA LEU A 203 -9.58 -10.70 14.76
C LEU A 203 -10.95 -11.29 14.39
N ARG A 204 -11.99 -10.90 15.12
CA ARG A 204 -13.37 -11.15 14.72
C ARG A 204 -13.85 -10.08 13.72
N THR A 205 -14.29 -10.53 12.54
CA THR A 205 -14.93 -9.70 11.51
C THR A 205 -16.39 -10.10 11.33
N SER A 206 -17.15 -9.35 10.53
CA SER A 206 -18.51 -9.73 10.14
C SER A 206 -18.56 -11.02 9.30
N ALA A 207 -17.51 -11.29 8.51
CA ALA A 207 -17.42 -12.44 7.61
C ALA A 207 -16.83 -13.71 8.27
N GLY A 208 -16.24 -13.59 9.47
CA GLY A 208 -15.57 -14.73 10.11
C GLY A 208 -14.55 -14.29 11.14
N THR A 209 -13.61 -15.17 11.49
CA THR A 209 -12.47 -14.84 12.35
C THR A 209 -11.19 -15.03 11.55
N ILE A 210 -10.40 -13.97 11.42
CA ILE A 210 -9.01 -14.06 10.97
C ILE A 210 -8.23 -14.61 12.15
N LYS A 211 -7.93 -15.91 12.12
CA LYS A 211 -7.22 -16.58 13.22
C LYS A 211 -5.79 -16.05 13.33
N SER A 212 -5.30 -15.92 14.56
CA SER A 212 -3.90 -15.59 14.84
C SER A 212 -2.94 -16.51 14.08
N ALA A 213 -1.86 -15.93 13.56
CA ALA A 213 -0.78 -16.65 12.88
C ALA A 213 0.45 -16.86 13.78
N GLY A 214 0.30 -16.64 15.10
CA GLY A 214 1.32 -16.92 16.11
C GLY A 214 2.16 -15.72 16.53
N GLY A 215 1.84 -14.51 16.08
CA GLY A 215 2.39 -13.27 16.63
C GLY A 215 1.51 -12.69 17.75
N GLY A 216 1.34 -11.37 17.73
CA GLY A 216 0.50 -10.59 18.64
C GLY A 216 1.27 -9.72 19.62
N GLY A 217 2.53 -10.03 19.93
CA GLY A 217 3.41 -9.22 20.78
C GLY A 217 4.14 -8.12 20.01
N CYS A 218 5.09 -7.45 20.69
CA CYS A 218 5.96 -6.44 20.08
C CYS A 218 6.79 -7.03 18.93
N VAL A 219 7.01 -6.26 17.87
CA VAL A 219 7.99 -6.59 16.82
C VAL A 219 9.39 -6.59 17.43
N THR A 220 10.14 -7.67 17.22
CA THR A 220 11.47 -7.86 17.85
C THR A 220 12.64 -7.73 16.89
N GLU A 221 12.37 -7.67 15.59
CA GLU A 221 13.38 -7.74 14.52
C GLU A 221 13.22 -6.62 13.49
N GLY A 222 14.31 -6.38 12.76
CA GLY A 222 14.39 -5.41 11.69
C GLY A 222 14.50 -3.94 12.16
N PRO A 223 14.48 -2.99 11.21
CA PRO A 223 14.80 -1.59 11.45
C PRO A 223 13.82 -0.86 12.39
N PHE A 224 12.62 -1.41 12.56
CA PHE A 224 11.51 -0.78 13.29
C PHE A 224 11.24 -1.40 14.66
N LYS A 225 12.09 -2.32 15.15
CA LYS A 225 11.89 -2.99 16.45
C LYS A 225 11.87 -2.03 17.65
N ASP A 226 12.58 -0.90 17.53
CA ASP A 226 12.68 0.12 18.59
C ASP A 226 11.68 1.28 18.40
N TYR A 227 10.86 1.24 17.35
CA TYR A 227 9.82 2.23 17.13
C TYR A 227 8.70 2.08 18.17
N MET A 228 8.23 3.22 18.67
CA MET A 228 7.15 3.31 19.64
C MET A 228 6.03 4.17 19.06
N ALA A 229 4.82 3.64 18.97
CA ALA A 229 3.64 4.44 18.72
C ALA A 229 3.35 5.31 19.95
N THR A 230 3.19 6.62 19.77
CA THR A 230 3.01 7.56 20.89
C THR A 230 1.60 8.17 21.00
N VAL A 231 0.85 8.13 19.90
CA VAL A 231 -0.55 8.59 19.78
C VAL A 231 -1.48 7.37 19.73
N GLY A 232 -2.77 7.57 20.04
CA GLY A 232 -3.77 6.51 20.13
C GLY A 232 -3.66 5.68 21.42
N PRO A 233 -4.36 4.54 21.51
CA PRO A 233 -5.22 3.97 20.46
C PRO A 233 -6.50 4.79 20.24
N GLY A 234 -7.20 4.54 19.14
CA GLY A 234 -8.51 5.13 18.86
C GLY A 234 -9.65 4.11 18.87
N SER A 235 -9.47 2.97 18.21
CA SER A 235 -10.40 1.84 18.20
C SER A 235 -9.62 0.51 18.20
N PRO A 236 -8.93 0.21 19.32
CA PRO A 236 -8.01 -0.91 19.36
C PRO A 236 -8.75 -2.24 19.21
N VAL A 237 -8.22 -3.12 18.37
CA VAL A 237 -8.78 -4.47 18.12
C VAL A 237 -8.10 -5.56 18.93
N MET A 238 -6.94 -5.24 19.54
CA MET A 238 -6.24 -6.13 20.47
C MET A 238 -6.66 -5.85 21.90
N GLU A 239 -6.70 -6.91 22.71
CA GLU A 239 -6.80 -6.77 24.16
C GLU A 239 -5.49 -6.19 24.74
N ASN A 240 -5.62 -5.52 25.89
CA ASN A 240 -4.51 -4.97 26.68
C ASN A 240 -3.68 -3.88 25.98
N VAL A 241 -4.24 -3.20 24.97
CA VAL A 241 -3.63 -1.94 24.49
C VAL A 241 -3.80 -0.86 25.57
N PRO A 242 -2.72 -0.21 26.03
CA PRO A 242 -2.80 0.85 27.04
C PRO A 242 -3.74 1.97 26.63
N LYS A 243 -4.68 2.34 27.51
CA LYS A 243 -5.58 3.48 27.27
C LYS A 243 -4.79 4.77 27.18
N ASN A 244 -5.14 5.61 26.21
CA ASN A 244 -4.54 6.94 26.10
C ASN A 244 -4.99 7.81 27.30
N PRO A 245 -4.09 8.64 27.89
CA PRO A 245 -4.46 9.54 28.98
C PRO A 245 -5.46 10.64 28.56
N LEU A 246 -5.56 10.95 27.27
CA LEU A 246 -6.60 11.82 26.71
C LEU A 246 -7.62 10.97 25.96
N SER A 247 -8.92 11.22 26.20
CA SER A 247 -10.01 10.52 25.50
C SER A 247 -10.01 10.75 23.98
N SER A 248 -9.36 11.81 23.51
CA SER A 248 -9.15 12.07 22.09
C SER A 248 -8.13 11.14 21.44
N GLY A 249 -7.34 10.40 22.23
CA GLY A 249 -6.19 9.63 21.75
C GLY A 249 -4.94 10.48 21.47
N GLY A 250 -4.96 11.79 21.72
CA GLY A 250 -3.84 12.70 21.43
C GLY A 250 -2.76 12.80 22.52
N GLY A 251 -2.97 12.16 23.68
CA GLY A 251 -2.03 12.19 24.80
C GLY A 251 -0.81 11.29 24.57
N TYR A 252 0.27 11.53 25.31
CA TYR A 252 1.50 10.73 25.20
C TYR A 252 1.28 9.32 25.75
N ASN A 253 1.30 8.32 24.87
CA ASN A 253 1.03 6.92 25.20
C ASN A 253 2.02 5.98 24.48
N PRO A 254 3.33 6.04 24.83
CA PRO A 254 4.38 5.27 24.16
C PRO A 254 4.20 3.76 24.39
N ARG A 255 4.19 3.01 23.30
CA ARG A 255 4.12 1.53 23.31
C ARG A 255 4.74 0.96 22.05
N CYS A 256 5.27 -0.26 22.15
CA CYS A 256 5.90 -0.93 21.02
C CYS A 256 4.88 -1.18 19.89
N MET A 257 5.34 -1.19 18.65
CA MET A 257 4.54 -1.73 17.55
C MET A 257 4.38 -3.25 17.73
N ARG A 258 3.15 -3.74 17.70
CA ARG A 258 2.78 -5.15 17.79
C ARG A 258 2.26 -5.65 16.45
N ARG A 259 2.57 -6.89 16.07
CA ARG A 259 2.10 -7.49 14.81
C ARG A 259 1.76 -8.96 14.97
N ASP A 260 0.85 -9.42 14.14
CA ASP A 260 0.61 -10.83 13.84
C ASP A 260 0.66 -10.97 12.32
N VAL A 261 1.84 -11.30 11.78
CA VAL A 261 2.06 -11.39 10.33
C VAL A 261 1.30 -12.60 9.78
N ASN A 262 0.21 -12.34 9.07
CA ASN A 262 -0.91 -13.29 8.96
C ASN A 262 -1.22 -13.73 7.52
N ALA A 263 -0.93 -15.00 7.23
CA ALA A 263 -1.24 -15.62 5.93
C ALA A 263 -2.76 -15.77 5.73
N ASN A 264 -3.52 -16.03 6.82
CA ASN A 264 -4.97 -16.16 6.73
C ASN A 264 -5.56 -14.86 6.20
N ALA A 265 -5.17 -13.70 6.75
CA ALA A 265 -5.62 -12.40 6.27
C ALA A 265 -5.37 -12.20 4.77
N ALA A 266 -4.17 -12.54 4.28
CA ALA A 266 -3.80 -12.43 2.88
C ALA A 266 -4.70 -13.25 1.93
N LEU A 267 -5.26 -14.38 2.38
CA LEU A 267 -6.16 -15.22 1.57
C LEU A 267 -7.48 -14.52 1.20
N GLY A 268 -7.85 -13.44 1.90
CA GLY A 268 -8.97 -12.58 1.52
C GLY A 268 -8.65 -11.59 0.39
N ALA A 269 -7.40 -11.54 -0.07
CA ALA A 269 -6.92 -10.62 -1.09
C ALA A 269 -5.98 -11.25 -2.14
N THR A 270 -6.15 -12.54 -2.43
CA THR A 270 -5.39 -13.24 -3.49
C THR A 270 -5.47 -12.51 -4.84
N ALA A 271 -4.56 -12.84 -5.75
CA ALA A 271 -4.54 -12.29 -7.10
C ALA A 271 -5.89 -12.51 -7.82
N ASP A 272 -6.51 -13.69 -7.68
CA ASP A 272 -7.83 -13.98 -8.27
C ASP A 272 -8.93 -13.08 -7.71
N ARG A 273 -8.92 -12.78 -6.41
CA ARG A 273 -9.91 -11.87 -5.79
C ARG A 273 -9.70 -10.44 -6.28
N SER A 274 -8.45 -10.00 -6.35
CA SER A 274 -8.07 -8.67 -6.85
C SER A 274 -8.40 -8.52 -8.34
N TYR A 275 -8.16 -9.55 -9.15
CA TYR A 275 -8.53 -9.60 -10.56
C TYR A 275 -10.05 -9.57 -10.75
N ASN A 276 -10.81 -10.33 -9.95
CA ASN A 276 -12.26 -10.30 -9.99
C ASN A 276 -12.82 -8.93 -9.55
N LEU A 277 -12.22 -8.29 -8.54
CA LEU A 277 -12.59 -6.92 -8.16
C LEU A 277 -12.47 -5.98 -9.36
N ILE A 278 -11.36 -6.01 -10.10
CA ILE A 278 -11.13 -5.11 -11.24
C ILE A 278 -12.05 -5.46 -12.42
N THR A 279 -12.15 -6.73 -12.79
CA THR A 279 -12.79 -7.16 -14.04
C THR A 279 -14.31 -7.35 -13.93
N LYS A 280 -14.84 -7.57 -12.73
CA LYS A 280 -16.29 -7.78 -12.51
C LYS A 280 -17.02 -6.53 -12.01
N SER A 281 -16.30 -5.55 -11.46
CA SER A 281 -16.90 -4.28 -11.05
C SER A 281 -17.16 -3.38 -12.25
N LYS A 282 -18.44 -3.26 -12.63
CA LYS A 282 -18.87 -2.47 -13.80
C LYS A 282 -18.88 -0.97 -13.54
N ASP A 283 -18.99 -0.58 -12.27
CA ASP A 283 -19.06 0.79 -11.80
C ASP A 283 -18.29 0.96 -10.49
N ILE A 284 -18.11 2.21 -10.05
CA ILE A 284 -17.34 2.54 -8.85
C ILE A 284 -18.02 2.08 -7.55
N ASN A 285 -19.35 1.93 -7.53
CA ASN A 285 -20.08 1.45 -6.35
C ASN A 285 -19.85 -0.05 -6.11
N SER A 286 -19.91 -0.85 -7.17
CA SER A 286 -19.58 -2.27 -7.13
C SER A 286 -18.11 -2.47 -6.77
N PHE A 287 -17.19 -1.67 -7.33
CA PHE A 287 -15.78 -1.70 -6.94
C PHE A 287 -15.58 -1.39 -5.45
N TYR A 288 -16.15 -0.28 -4.97
CA TYR A 288 -16.09 0.12 -3.55
C TYR A 288 -16.64 -0.96 -2.61
N ASN A 289 -17.84 -1.47 -2.89
CA ASN A 289 -18.47 -2.48 -2.04
C ASN A 289 -17.67 -3.80 -2.04
N THR A 290 -17.21 -4.27 -3.20
CA THR A 290 -16.43 -5.52 -3.27
C THR A 290 -15.07 -5.39 -2.57
N LEU A 291 -14.43 -4.23 -2.63
CA LEU A 291 -13.14 -3.97 -1.98
C LEU A 291 -13.25 -3.94 -0.46
N LEU A 292 -14.32 -3.33 0.09
CA LEU A 292 -14.53 -3.20 1.54
C LEU A 292 -15.28 -4.40 2.15
N THR A 293 -16.45 -4.70 1.62
CA THR A 293 -17.42 -5.64 2.18
C THR A 293 -18.01 -6.47 1.03
N PRO A 294 -17.25 -7.45 0.51
CA PRO A 294 -17.74 -8.29 -0.58
C PRO A 294 -19.07 -8.94 -0.20
N PRO A 295 -19.94 -9.26 -1.18
CA PRO A 295 -21.20 -9.93 -0.90
C PRO A 295 -20.98 -11.17 -0.05
N GLN A 296 -21.70 -11.24 1.07
CA GLN A 296 -21.57 -12.29 2.07
C GLN A 296 -21.67 -13.66 1.39
N ASN A 297 -20.58 -14.42 1.45
CA ASN A 297 -20.52 -15.77 0.95
C ASN A 297 -20.14 -16.71 2.09
N ARG A 298 -21.13 -17.42 2.63
CA ARG A 298 -20.95 -18.32 3.79
C ARG A 298 -20.08 -19.53 3.50
N THR A 299 -19.81 -19.85 2.23
CA THR A 299 -18.91 -20.95 1.85
C THR A 299 -17.47 -20.49 1.66
N ASP A 300 -17.22 -19.18 1.66
CA ASP A 300 -15.90 -18.58 1.53
C ASP A 300 -15.38 -18.13 2.91
N PRO A 301 -14.43 -18.86 3.52
CA PRO A 301 -13.94 -18.54 4.85
C PRO A 301 -13.07 -17.28 4.90
N TYR A 302 -12.76 -16.66 3.75
CA TYR A 302 -11.86 -15.51 3.62
C TYR A 302 -12.57 -14.25 3.07
N ASN A 303 -13.89 -14.16 3.24
CA ASN A 303 -14.76 -13.13 2.62
C ASN A 303 -14.79 -11.77 3.36
N TRP A 304 -13.72 -11.35 4.04
CA TRP A 304 -13.72 -10.08 4.82
C TRP A 304 -13.35 -8.83 4.02
N GLY A 305 -13.06 -8.97 2.71
CA GLY A 305 -12.72 -7.87 1.81
C GLY A 305 -11.23 -7.59 1.70
N ILE A 306 -10.82 -7.01 0.57
CA ILE A 306 -9.41 -6.76 0.23
C ILE A 306 -8.80 -5.68 1.14
N HIS A 307 -9.57 -4.63 1.46
CA HIS A 307 -9.13 -3.59 2.38
C HIS A 307 -8.84 -4.17 3.77
N THR A 308 -9.80 -4.91 4.36
CA THR A 308 -9.61 -5.60 5.63
C THR A 308 -8.42 -6.55 5.57
N SER A 309 -8.32 -7.38 4.52
CA SER A 309 -7.21 -8.32 4.35
C SER A 309 -5.86 -7.63 4.45
N GLY A 310 -5.67 -6.51 3.74
CA GLY A 310 -4.39 -5.82 3.68
C GLY A 310 -3.97 -5.20 5.02
N HIS A 311 -4.87 -4.55 5.75
CA HIS A 311 -4.59 -4.06 7.11
C HIS A 311 -4.16 -5.21 8.05
N TYR A 312 -4.85 -6.34 7.98
CA TYR A 312 -4.63 -7.46 8.90
C TYR A 312 -3.56 -8.48 8.46
N ILE A 313 -2.86 -8.24 7.34
CA ILE A 313 -1.62 -8.98 7.03
C ILE A 313 -0.56 -8.70 8.09
N ALA A 314 -0.48 -7.48 8.63
CA ALA A 314 0.36 -7.15 9.78
C ALA A 314 -0.46 -7.05 11.07
N GLY A 315 -1.65 -6.44 11.00
CA GLY A 315 -2.58 -6.30 12.11
C GLY A 315 -1.95 -5.65 13.34
N GLY A 316 -2.33 -6.15 14.52
CA GLY A 316 -1.71 -5.75 15.78
C GLY A 316 -2.06 -4.33 16.24
N ASP A 317 -1.09 -3.65 16.88
CA ASP A 317 -1.23 -2.27 17.38
C ASP A 317 0.02 -1.46 16.98
N PRO A 318 -0.13 -0.30 16.32
CA PRO A 318 -1.39 0.33 15.96
C PRO A 318 -1.98 -0.16 14.62
N GLY A 319 -1.31 -1.05 13.88
CA GLY A 319 -1.68 -1.43 12.51
C GLY A 319 -3.10 -2.00 12.34
N GLY A 320 -3.63 -2.70 13.35
CA GLY A 320 -4.99 -3.24 13.34
C GLY A 320 -6.07 -2.26 13.85
N ASP A 321 -5.70 -1.11 14.40
CA ASP A 321 -6.65 -0.11 14.86
C ASP A 321 -6.98 0.85 13.70
N PRO A 322 -8.22 0.85 13.17
CA PRO A 322 -8.58 1.62 11.99
C PRO A 322 -8.50 3.14 12.19
N MET A 323 -8.31 3.64 13.41
CA MET A 323 -8.10 5.06 13.66
C MET A 323 -6.63 5.44 13.58
N VAL A 324 -5.71 4.54 13.92
CA VAL A 324 -4.27 4.82 14.05
C VAL A 324 -3.38 3.86 13.24
N SER A 325 -3.95 3.10 12.31
CA SER A 325 -3.22 2.16 11.46
C SER A 325 -2.00 2.74 10.71
N PRO A 326 -1.91 4.04 10.33
CA PRO A 326 -0.67 4.62 9.80
C PRO A 326 0.53 4.57 10.74
N GLY A 327 0.30 4.31 12.02
CA GLY A 327 1.37 4.08 12.98
C GLY A 327 2.19 2.83 12.68
N ASP A 328 1.68 1.87 11.89
CA ASP A 328 2.47 0.78 11.32
C ASP A 328 2.89 1.16 9.87
N PRO A 329 4.19 1.13 9.52
CA PRO A 329 4.66 1.46 8.17
C PRO A 329 4.01 0.68 7.03
N ILE A 330 3.45 -0.50 7.32
CA ILE A 330 2.75 -1.34 6.34
C ILE A 330 1.49 -0.66 5.79
N PHE A 331 0.87 0.25 6.55
CA PHE A 331 -0.28 1.03 6.11
C PHE A 331 -0.04 1.66 4.73
N TYR A 332 1.13 2.29 4.53
CA TYR A 332 1.38 3.01 3.30
C TYR A 332 1.55 2.06 2.11
N PHE A 333 2.14 0.87 2.32
CA PHE A 333 2.26 -0.15 1.27
C PHE A 333 0.90 -0.74 0.91
N HIS A 334 0.08 -0.99 1.93
CA HIS A 334 -1.29 -1.45 1.78
C HIS A 334 -2.12 -0.46 0.95
N HIS A 335 -2.13 0.82 1.35
CA HIS A 335 -2.89 1.83 0.62
C HIS A 335 -2.33 2.11 -0.77
N ALA A 336 -1.03 1.93 -1.00
CA ALA A 336 -0.46 1.99 -2.35
C ALA A 336 -0.91 0.84 -3.24
N MET A 337 -1.10 -0.36 -2.68
CA MET A 337 -1.70 -1.50 -3.40
C MET A 337 -3.19 -1.28 -3.66
N LEU A 338 -3.93 -0.68 -2.72
CA LEU A 338 -5.33 -0.30 -2.97
C LEU A 338 -5.44 0.76 -4.08
N ASP A 339 -4.56 1.76 -4.06
CA ASP A 339 -4.47 2.77 -5.11
C ASP A 339 -4.10 2.15 -6.46
N ARG A 340 -3.19 1.17 -6.49
CA ARG A 340 -2.87 0.36 -7.68
C ARG A 340 -4.11 -0.32 -8.23
N LEU A 341 -4.86 -1.05 -7.40
CA LEU A 341 -6.07 -1.77 -7.85
C LEU A 341 -7.13 -0.80 -8.40
N TRP A 342 -7.32 0.35 -7.75
CA TRP A 342 -8.22 1.40 -8.22
C TRP A 342 -7.74 2.00 -9.55
N TRP A 343 -6.45 2.31 -9.66
CA TRP A 343 -5.84 2.84 -10.88
C TRP A 343 -5.99 1.87 -12.05
N ILE A 344 -5.70 0.58 -11.89
CA ILE A 344 -5.89 -0.43 -12.95
C ILE A 344 -7.36 -0.48 -13.36
N TRP A 345 -8.29 -0.42 -12.40
CA TRP A 345 -9.74 -0.38 -12.69
C TRP A 345 -10.14 0.87 -13.47
N GLN A 346 -9.63 2.05 -13.10
CA GLN A 346 -9.87 3.30 -13.82
C GLN A 346 -9.35 3.21 -15.26
N MET A 347 -8.14 2.68 -15.45
CA MET A 347 -7.48 2.61 -16.74
C MET A 347 -8.06 1.54 -17.69
N GLN A 348 -8.99 0.70 -17.22
CA GLN A 348 -9.75 -0.17 -18.13
C GLN A 348 -10.65 0.61 -19.08
N ASP A 349 -11.16 1.77 -18.63
CA ASP A 349 -12.00 2.70 -19.39
C ASP A 349 -11.83 4.12 -18.82
N PRO A 350 -10.70 4.78 -19.09
CA PRO A 350 -10.32 6.01 -18.39
C PRO A 350 -11.23 7.20 -18.73
N ASP A 351 -11.90 7.18 -19.89
CA ASP A 351 -12.81 8.24 -20.32
C ASP A 351 -14.06 8.33 -19.42
N THR A 352 -14.49 7.20 -18.81
CA THR A 352 -15.64 7.17 -17.88
C THR A 352 -15.23 6.98 -16.42
N ARG A 353 -14.19 6.18 -16.15
CA ARG A 353 -13.89 5.70 -14.79
C ARG A 353 -12.99 6.62 -13.99
N VAL A 354 -12.15 7.45 -14.62
CA VAL A 354 -11.29 8.39 -13.88
C VAL A 354 -12.14 9.29 -13.00
N ASN A 355 -13.19 9.90 -13.55
CA ASN A 355 -14.05 10.81 -12.81
C ASN A 355 -15.20 10.12 -12.05
N ALA A 356 -15.23 8.78 -12.00
CA ALA A 356 -16.29 8.05 -11.31
C ALA A 356 -16.20 8.27 -9.79
N GLN A 357 -17.33 8.63 -9.17
CA GLN A 357 -17.45 8.83 -7.72
C GLN A 357 -18.46 7.85 -7.13
N VAL A 358 -18.15 7.31 -5.95
CA VAL A 358 -19.09 6.44 -5.23
C VAL A 358 -20.35 7.24 -4.90
N SER A 359 -21.49 6.83 -5.44
CA SER A 359 -22.75 7.55 -5.29
C SER A 359 -23.58 7.10 -4.08
N LEU A 360 -23.11 6.10 -3.33
CA LEU A 360 -23.77 5.52 -2.15
C LEU A 360 -23.90 6.50 -0.95
N GLY A 361 -23.29 7.69 -1.03
CA GLY A 361 -23.38 8.76 -0.03
C GLY A 361 -23.60 10.16 -0.64
N GLY A 362 -24.03 10.25 -1.91
CA GLY A 362 -24.14 11.50 -2.67
C GLY A 362 -22.93 11.82 -3.55
N SER A 363 -23.00 12.88 -4.37
CA SER A 363 -21.86 13.36 -5.17
C SER A 363 -21.08 14.42 -4.40
N GLY A 364 -19.78 14.19 -4.26
CA GLY A 364 -18.86 15.06 -3.52
C GLY A 364 -17.86 15.78 -4.41
N ALA A 365 -18.14 15.96 -5.71
CA ALA A 365 -17.19 16.53 -6.68
C ALA A 365 -16.53 17.85 -6.21
N SER A 366 -17.28 18.69 -5.50
CA SER A 366 -16.81 19.97 -4.95
C SER A 366 -16.17 19.86 -3.56
N ARG A 367 -16.24 18.70 -2.89
CA ARG A 367 -15.57 18.46 -1.61
C ARG A 367 -14.08 18.66 -1.80
N LYS A 368 -13.47 19.45 -0.92
CA LYS A 368 -12.02 19.65 -0.92
C LYS A 368 -11.35 18.61 -0.02
N LEU A 369 -10.19 18.14 -0.46
CA LEU A 369 -9.26 17.38 0.36
C LEU A 369 -8.35 18.38 1.08
N ASP A 370 -8.29 18.27 2.40
CA ASP A 370 -7.45 19.11 3.26
C ASP A 370 -6.75 18.21 4.27
N LEU A 371 -5.45 17.97 4.07
CA LEU A 371 -4.63 17.17 4.99
C LEU A 371 -3.99 18.00 6.12
N LYS A 372 -4.42 19.26 6.28
CA LYS A 372 -4.05 20.15 7.38
C LYS A 372 -2.53 20.27 7.51
N TRP A 373 -1.98 19.79 8.63
CA TRP A 373 -0.55 19.89 8.94
C TRP A 373 0.34 18.87 8.20
N LEU A 374 -0.25 17.95 7.42
CA LEU A 374 0.51 17.02 6.60
C LEU A 374 0.89 17.61 5.24
N ALA A 375 0.00 18.41 4.65
CA ALA A 375 0.21 19.04 3.35
C ALA A 375 -0.61 20.33 3.24
N THR A 376 -0.01 21.35 2.64
CA THR A 376 -0.59 22.70 2.54
C THR A 376 -1.66 22.83 1.48
N ASP A 377 -1.65 21.95 0.48
CA ASP A 377 -2.54 22.08 -0.66
C ASP A 377 -3.95 21.61 -0.30
N VAL A 378 -4.93 22.42 -0.69
CA VAL A 378 -6.35 22.12 -0.52
C VAL A 378 -7.03 22.22 -1.88
N PHE A 379 -7.55 21.10 -2.37
CA PHE A 379 -8.04 21.00 -3.74
C PHE A 379 -9.27 20.08 -3.85
N PRO A 380 -10.09 20.20 -4.91
CA PRO A 380 -11.27 19.35 -5.10
C PRO A 380 -10.91 17.87 -5.20
N VAL A 381 -11.73 16.99 -4.62
CA VAL A 381 -11.48 15.55 -4.55
C VAL A 381 -11.20 14.91 -5.91
N LEU A 382 -11.84 15.39 -6.98
CA LEU A 382 -11.65 14.88 -8.35
C LEU A 382 -10.23 15.03 -8.87
N GLU A 383 -9.47 16.02 -8.40
CA GLU A 383 -8.07 16.17 -8.81
C GLU A 383 -7.21 14.99 -8.34
N ALA A 384 -7.54 14.34 -7.22
CA ALA A 384 -6.86 13.11 -6.77
C ALA A 384 -7.37 11.85 -7.48
N HIS A 385 -8.44 11.92 -8.29
CA HIS A 385 -8.84 10.76 -9.07
C HIS A 385 -7.87 10.50 -10.23
N ASP A 386 -7.35 11.57 -10.83
CA ASP A 386 -6.48 11.54 -11.98
C ASP A 386 -5.00 11.36 -11.57
N GLY A 387 -4.52 10.11 -11.62
CA GLY A 387 -3.12 9.77 -11.30
C GLY A 387 -2.09 10.26 -12.32
N LEU A 388 -2.53 10.83 -13.45
CA LEU A 388 -1.69 11.14 -14.60
C LEU A 388 -1.84 12.61 -15.05
N GLY A 389 -1.70 13.52 -14.10
CA GLY A 389 -1.78 14.97 -14.30
C GLY A 389 -2.69 15.70 -13.31
N GLY A 390 -3.39 14.99 -12.42
CA GLY A 390 -4.28 15.61 -11.45
C GLY A 390 -3.55 16.58 -10.49
N HIS A 391 -4.29 17.56 -9.97
CA HIS A 391 -3.80 18.61 -9.07
C HIS A 391 -2.56 19.32 -9.62
N GLY A 392 -2.68 19.87 -10.83
CA GLY A 392 -1.59 20.60 -11.48
C GLY A 392 -0.35 19.76 -11.77
N GLY A 393 -0.49 18.43 -11.89
CA GLY A 393 0.61 17.49 -12.15
C GLY A 393 1.28 16.93 -10.90
N ALA A 394 0.79 17.27 -9.70
CA ALA A 394 1.29 16.69 -8.45
C ALA A 394 1.06 15.17 -8.40
N PHE A 395 -0.04 14.70 -8.99
CA PHE A 395 -0.25 13.28 -9.27
C PHE A 395 0.27 12.96 -10.67
N CYS A 396 1.43 12.31 -10.74
CA CYS A 396 2.01 11.82 -11.98
C CYS A 396 2.80 10.54 -11.70
N HIS A 397 2.09 9.42 -11.56
CA HIS A 397 2.69 8.12 -11.26
C HIS A 397 1.99 6.96 -11.96
N VAL A 398 2.72 5.86 -12.10
CA VAL A 398 2.27 4.57 -12.62
C VAL A 398 2.70 3.44 -11.68
N TYR A 399 2.11 2.27 -11.88
CA TYR A 399 2.43 1.04 -11.20
C TYR A 399 3.07 0.05 -12.17
N VAL A 400 4.04 -0.73 -11.69
CA VAL A 400 4.74 -1.79 -12.45
C VAL A 400 5.05 -3.01 -11.60
#